data_AF-A0A1A0QNF9-F1
#
_entry.id   AF-A0A1A0QNF9-F1
#
_cell.length_a   1.000
_cell.length_b   1.000
_cell.length_c   1.000
_cell.angle_alpha   90.00
_cell.angle_beta   90.00
_cell.angle_gamma   90.00
#
_symmetry.space_group_name_H-M   'P 1'
#
loop_
_entity.id
_entity.type
_entity.pdbx_description
1 polymer ?
#
loop_
_entity_poly.entity_id
_entity_poly.type
_entity_poly.pdbx_seq_one_letter_code
_entity_poly.pdbx_strand_id
1 'polypeptide(L)'
;MQAAAGGDPQTPAEQGSGDGHSVRDGQLTPEELSRLKQNATLAPDQLRALARGDLVLPASRLEYLNSMARSMDGMNIQQTRAMMDNLDKTNPGASRDLMNAMQMLSDPKVKAAGADWKGGLDRLPDGIKNVAQGLPADRGNIHVQDRQDLAAIMMKGGPEFMHGTDLDRSVLKQTEQLLKGAPAGTFEKGWEHSADLALKPLLEAAGRDHWAVHDLVAGADGKSPNNEFISNALRHQWDDGGAAAGALVQGLAPVATDATQLDAATRAGETVFAFDKYIADHHDEQFTKMFDRVETHPGQAPLVEGDQTLGKAHPELVQALAEANAPFLDDMMKRDWNNTHGFGDLETPTTANSDVANSVDANGKLEDRDANMPKTVDLLSTLNSDPVAASTLKGAVEAHHNGFQQDYVDSRVDHDTPDRDALSADRRLQGLNSVAMSESNVQQAANDYARELLEHEQKAAEWEAFRTIGGSIPHVNDAIDAIGKVPGADGLLEDTLGGGEAPKAPDIPHIPLQDPGANRYQIADQLYEKGYGNKDIFPNGFPSYEAYDSDRSGDVRNDVDKYLGSEIRLDLNESQGTYQSTLPVHPDAPGQSSDESGES
;
A
#
# COMPACT_ATOMS: atom_id res chain seq x y z
N MET A 1 -27.09 4.14 58.40
CA MET A 1 -25.79 4.82 58.23
C MET A 1 -24.77 4.10 59.10
N GLN A 2 -23.97 3.23 58.49
CA GLN A 2 -22.74 2.72 59.07
C GLN A 2 -21.72 2.79 57.93
N ALA A 3 -20.89 3.83 57.97
CA ALA A 3 -19.75 3.98 57.08
C ALA A 3 -18.67 3.01 57.55
N ALA A 4 -18.37 2.00 56.73
CA ALA A 4 -17.14 1.25 56.84
C ALA A 4 -16.08 1.98 56.00
N ALA A 5 -15.36 2.89 56.65
CA ALA A 5 -14.08 3.38 56.16
C ALA A 5 -12.99 2.59 56.89
N GLY A 6 -12.10 1.93 56.14
CA GLY A 6 -10.93 1.26 56.72
C GLY A 6 -10.50 -0.02 56.00
N GLY A 7 -10.13 0.07 54.73
CA GLY A 7 -9.16 -0.83 54.12
C GLY A 7 -7.87 -0.04 53.87
N ASP A 8 -6.71 -0.63 54.08
CA ASP A 8 -5.42 -0.03 53.70
C ASP A 8 -5.46 0.45 52.24
N PRO A 9 -4.70 1.49 51.85
CA PRO A 9 -4.61 1.88 50.45
C PRO A 9 -4.10 0.69 49.64
N GLN A 10 -5.00 0.07 48.85
CA GLN A 10 -4.65 -1.05 47.99
C GLN A 10 -3.51 -0.64 47.07
N THR A 11 -2.48 -1.48 47.01
CA THR A 11 -1.38 -1.32 46.06
C THR A 11 -1.90 -1.41 44.62
N PRO A 12 -1.20 -0.86 43.62
CA PRO A 12 -1.60 -0.98 42.21
C PRO A 12 -1.81 -2.43 41.77
N ALA A 13 -0.99 -3.36 42.27
CA ALA A 13 -1.15 -4.80 42.03
C ALA A 13 -2.45 -5.37 42.61
N GLU A 14 -2.77 -5.03 43.87
CA GLU A 14 -4.01 -5.48 44.51
C GLU A 14 -5.26 -4.90 43.84
N GLN A 15 -5.21 -3.64 43.42
CA GLN A 15 -6.26 -3.02 42.62
C GLN A 15 -6.41 -3.72 41.27
N GLY A 16 -5.30 -3.95 40.55
CA GLY A 16 -5.33 -4.62 39.25
C GLY A 16 -5.90 -6.03 39.35
N SER A 17 -5.47 -6.80 40.35
CA SER A 17 -6.01 -8.13 40.63
C SER A 17 -7.49 -8.07 40.98
N GLY A 18 -7.91 -7.16 41.87
CA GLY A 18 -9.32 -7.02 42.28
C GLY A 18 -10.23 -6.69 41.09
N ASP A 19 -9.89 -5.63 40.36
CA ASP A 19 -10.62 -5.19 39.17
C ASP A 19 -10.63 -6.28 38.09
N GLY A 20 -9.53 -7.02 37.97
CA GLY A 20 -9.43 -8.16 37.07
C GLY A 20 -10.34 -9.34 37.42
N HIS A 21 -10.75 -9.53 38.68
CA HIS A 21 -11.79 -10.51 39.02
C HIS A 21 -13.17 -9.98 38.61
N SER A 22 -13.45 -8.70 38.84
CA SER A 22 -14.68 -8.04 38.39
C SER A 22 -14.82 -8.07 36.86
N VAL A 23 -13.71 -7.96 36.12
CA VAL A 23 -13.64 -8.15 34.66
C VAL A 23 -14.07 -9.56 34.26
N ARG A 24 -13.56 -10.61 34.94
CA ARG A 24 -13.95 -12.00 34.64
C ARG A 24 -15.42 -12.26 34.81
N ASP A 25 -16.03 -11.65 35.82
CA ASP A 25 -17.44 -11.76 36.12
C ASP A 25 -18.31 -10.82 35.23
N GLY A 26 -17.68 -9.93 34.46
CA GLY A 26 -18.31 -8.94 33.59
C GLY A 26 -19.07 -7.84 34.34
N GLN A 27 -18.76 -7.62 35.62
CA GLN A 27 -19.47 -6.72 36.53
C GLN A 27 -18.50 -5.71 37.15
N LEU A 28 -17.91 -4.83 36.33
CA LEU A 28 -17.15 -3.71 36.86
C LEU A 28 -18.10 -2.68 37.48
N THR A 29 -17.74 -2.21 38.66
CA THR A 29 -18.27 -0.98 39.25
C THR A 29 -17.82 0.24 38.43
N PRO A 30 -18.53 1.38 38.52
CA PRO A 30 -18.12 2.61 37.85
C PRO A 30 -16.68 3.05 38.18
N GLU A 31 -16.24 2.83 39.41
CA GLU A 31 -14.89 3.15 39.88
C GLU A 31 -13.83 2.23 39.26
N GLU A 32 -14.10 0.92 39.17
CA GLU A 32 -13.23 -0.05 38.49
C GLU A 32 -13.14 0.25 36.99
N LEU A 33 -14.27 0.55 36.34
CA LEU A 33 -14.30 0.92 34.93
C LEU A 33 -13.48 2.20 34.66
N SER A 34 -13.59 3.21 35.52
CA SER A 34 -12.80 4.42 35.41
C SER A 34 -11.30 4.15 35.58
N ARG A 35 -10.90 3.24 36.47
CA ARG A 35 -9.50 2.83 36.65
C ARG A 35 -8.97 2.07 35.44
N LEU A 36 -9.73 1.12 34.90
CA LEU A 36 -9.38 0.42 33.67
C LEU A 36 -9.13 1.43 32.54
N LYS A 37 -10.11 2.32 32.28
CA LYS A 37 -10.00 3.34 31.23
C LYS A 37 -8.79 4.24 31.42
N GLN A 38 -8.56 4.73 32.64
CA GLN A 38 -7.42 5.60 32.95
C GLN A 38 -6.07 4.91 32.69
N ASN A 39 -5.96 3.62 32.99
CA ASN A 39 -4.74 2.85 32.78
C ASN A 39 -4.62 2.26 31.37
N ALA A 40 -5.71 2.19 30.60
CA ALA A 40 -5.72 1.72 29.21
C ALA A 40 -5.55 2.84 28.17
N THR A 41 -5.84 4.10 28.52
CA THR A 41 -5.82 5.23 27.57
C THR A 41 -4.47 5.94 27.55
N LEU A 42 -3.96 6.28 26.36
CA LEU A 42 -2.76 7.09 26.17
C LEU A 42 -3.13 8.49 25.68
N ALA A 43 -2.40 9.49 26.14
CA ALA A 43 -2.47 10.84 25.57
C ALA A 43 -1.85 10.86 24.16
N PRO A 44 -2.18 11.84 23.29
CA PRO A 44 -1.62 11.91 21.94
C PRO A 44 -0.08 11.86 21.88
N ASP A 45 0.61 12.55 22.80
CA ASP A 45 2.08 12.50 22.85
C ASP A 45 2.62 11.13 23.26
N GLN A 46 1.88 10.38 24.07
CA GLN A 46 2.22 9.01 24.45
C GLN A 46 1.96 8.02 23.30
N LEU A 47 0.90 8.21 22.50
CA LEU A 47 0.68 7.43 21.28
C LEU A 47 1.81 7.66 20.27
N ARG A 48 2.25 8.91 20.08
CA ARG A 48 3.44 9.18 19.24
C ARG A 48 4.71 8.55 19.82
N ALA A 49 4.86 8.53 21.14
CA ALA A 49 6.00 7.84 21.78
C ALA A 49 5.93 6.32 21.59
N LEU A 50 4.73 5.73 21.62
CA LEU A 50 4.50 4.31 21.32
C LEU A 50 4.86 3.99 19.87
N ALA A 51 4.39 4.80 18.92
CA ALA A 51 4.70 4.67 17.50
C ALA A 51 6.21 4.72 17.18
N ARG A 52 6.99 5.45 17.99
CA ARG A 52 8.47 5.49 17.91
C ARG A 52 9.18 4.41 18.72
N GLY A 53 8.47 3.62 19.52
CA GLY A 53 9.07 2.60 20.39
C GLY A 53 9.74 3.14 21.66
N ASP A 54 9.40 4.37 22.06
CA ASP A 54 10.02 5.08 23.19
C ASP A 54 9.04 5.33 24.35
N LEU A 55 7.88 4.66 24.35
CA LEU A 55 6.89 4.85 25.40
C LEU A 55 7.41 4.38 26.77
N VAL A 56 7.45 5.32 27.72
CA VAL A 56 7.71 5.06 29.13
C VAL A 56 6.45 5.36 29.93
N LEU A 57 5.95 4.35 30.66
CA LEU A 57 4.78 4.47 31.54
C LEU A 57 5.19 4.44 33.02
N PRO A 58 4.35 5.00 33.92
CA PRO A 58 4.55 4.81 35.36
C PRO A 58 4.56 3.33 35.74
N ALA A 59 5.48 2.91 36.62
CA ALA A 59 5.57 1.52 37.08
C ALA A 59 4.25 1.02 37.70
N SER A 60 3.57 1.88 38.46
CA SER A 60 2.26 1.57 39.06
C SER A 60 1.18 1.24 38.03
N ARG A 61 1.20 1.91 36.87
CA ARG A 61 0.25 1.66 35.77
C ARG A 61 0.49 0.27 35.16
N LEU A 62 1.75 -0.06 34.87
CA LEU A 62 2.11 -1.36 34.31
C LEU A 62 1.88 -2.51 35.31
N GLU A 63 2.12 -2.27 36.59
CA GLU A 63 1.85 -3.24 37.67
C GLU A 63 0.35 -3.52 37.82
N TYR A 64 -0.49 -2.48 37.76
CA TYR A 64 -1.94 -2.60 37.74
C TYR A 64 -2.41 -3.42 36.52
N LEU A 65 -2.00 -3.03 35.31
CA LEU A 65 -2.41 -3.71 34.08
C LEU A 65 -1.95 -5.16 34.03
N ASN A 66 -0.70 -5.45 34.42
CA ASN A 66 -0.23 -6.82 34.47
C ASN A 66 -0.98 -7.65 35.51
N SER A 67 -1.21 -7.12 36.71
CA SER A 67 -1.98 -7.86 37.74
C SER A 67 -3.41 -8.15 37.29
N MET A 68 -4.01 -7.21 36.56
CA MET A 68 -5.31 -7.42 35.89
C MET A 68 -5.23 -8.50 34.81
N ALA A 69 -4.22 -8.49 33.94
CA ALA A 69 -4.04 -9.56 32.95
C ALA A 69 -3.85 -10.93 33.60
N ARG A 70 -3.11 -11.00 34.72
CA ARG A 70 -2.89 -12.26 35.47
C ARG A 70 -4.13 -12.78 36.19
N SER A 71 -5.09 -11.92 36.56
CA SER A 71 -6.33 -12.43 37.15
C SER A 71 -7.07 -13.33 36.17
N MET A 72 -6.87 -13.14 34.86
CA MET A 72 -7.49 -13.89 33.77
C MET A 72 -6.76 -15.19 33.42
N ASP A 73 -5.61 -15.49 34.05
CA ASP A 73 -4.89 -16.74 33.84
C ASP A 73 -5.79 -17.95 34.18
N GLY A 74 -5.55 -19.06 33.47
CA GLY A 74 -6.40 -20.25 33.48
C GLY A 74 -7.68 -20.19 32.63
N MET A 75 -8.04 -19.04 32.04
CA MET A 75 -9.09 -18.98 31.02
C MET A 75 -8.56 -19.43 29.66
N ASN A 76 -9.34 -20.22 28.91
CA ASN A 76 -9.05 -20.50 27.50
C ASN A 76 -9.52 -19.35 26.58
N ILE A 77 -9.24 -19.44 25.28
CA ILE A 77 -9.54 -18.35 24.34
C ILE A 77 -11.05 -18.11 24.18
N GLN A 78 -11.87 -19.17 24.16
CA GLN A 78 -13.34 -19.05 24.09
C GLN A 78 -13.90 -18.34 25.31
N GLN A 79 -13.43 -18.70 26.50
CA GLN A 79 -13.81 -18.06 27.75
C GLN A 79 -13.38 -16.61 27.78
N THR A 80 -12.19 -16.31 27.27
CA THR A 80 -11.68 -14.94 27.16
C THR A 80 -12.54 -14.10 26.22
N ARG A 81 -12.89 -14.64 25.04
CA ARG A 81 -13.80 -13.98 24.09
C ARG A 81 -15.17 -13.73 24.70
N ALA A 82 -15.77 -14.76 25.30
CA ALA A 82 -17.08 -14.64 25.93
C ALA A 82 -17.08 -13.61 27.08
N MET A 83 -16.00 -13.55 27.85
CA MET A 83 -15.81 -12.53 28.89
C MET A 83 -15.74 -11.13 28.28
N MET A 84 -14.92 -10.90 27.25
CA MET A 84 -14.82 -9.59 26.61
C MET A 84 -16.13 -9.15 25.94
N ASP A 85 -16.87 -10.09 25.34
CA ASP A 85 -18.20 -9.83 24.78
C ASP A 85 -19.22 -9.49 25.87
N ASN A 86 -19.17 -10.16 27.02
CA ASN A 86 -20.04 -9.84 28.15
C ASN A 86 -19.68 -8.48 28.78
N LEU A 87 -18.38 -8.21 28.91
CA LEU A 87 -17.85 -6.95 29.41
C LEU A 87 -18.34 -5.76 28.56
N ASP A 88 -18.35 -5.90 27.24
CA ASP A 88 -18.82 -4.83 26.35
C ASP A 88 -20.34 -4.66 26.39
N LYS A 89 -21.09 -5.76 26.57
CA LYS A 89 -22.55 -5.71 26.75
C LYS A 89 -22.95 -4.98 28.03
N THR A 90 -22.21 -5.17 29.12
CA THR A 90 -22.51 -4.52 30.41
C THR A 90 -21.88 -3.13 30.53
N ASN A 91 -20.72 -2.92 29.91
CA ASN A 91 -19.93 -1.70 29.97
C ASN A 91 -19.37 -1.37 28.57
N PRO A 92 -20.15 -0.71 27.68
CA PRO A 92 -19.72 -0.44 26.31
C PRO A 92 -18.36 0.26 26.24
N GLY A 93 -17.43 -0.31 25.46
CA GLY A 93 -16.07 0.19 25.27
C GLY A 93 -15.03 -0.37 26.25
N ALA A 94 -15.44 -1.02 27.34
CA ALA A 94 -14.51 -1.60 28.31
C ALA A 94 -13.67 -2.73 27.72
N SER A 95 -14.21 -3.47 26.73
CA SER A 95 -13.47 -4.51 26.04
C SER A 95 -12.35 -3.95 25.15
N ARG A 96 -12.56 -2.77 24.55
CA ARG A 96 -11.53 -2.02 23.83
C ARG A 96 -10.43 -1.54 24.77
N ASP A 97 -10.79 -0.95 25.90
CA ASP A 97 -9.82 -0.51 26.92
C ASP A 97 -8.96 -1.69 27.41
N LEU A 98 -9.59 -2.84 27.67
CA LEU A 98 -8.87 -4.05 28.06
C LEU A 98 -7.92 -4.55 26.97
N MET A 99 -8.34 -4.57 25.71
CA MET A 99 -7.48 -5.00 24.61
C MET A 99 -6.33 -4.02 24.35
N ASN A 100 -6.55 -2.71 24.47
CA ASN A 100 -5.49 -1.70 24.39
C ASN A 100 -4.44 -1.89 25.49
N ALA A 101 -4.89 -2.22 26.71
CA ALA A 101 -4.00 -2.59 27.79
C ALA A 101 -3.18 -3.85 27.47
N MET A 102 -3.79 -4.87 26.87
CA MET A 102 -3.10 -6.07 26.44
C MET A 102 -2.06 -5.77 25.35
N GLN A 103 -2.36 -4.92 24.37
CA GLN A 103 -1.38 -4.51 23.36
C GLN A 103 -0.19 -3.76 23.96
N MET A 104 -0.41 -2.86 24.93
CA MET A 104 0.70 -2.22 25.64
C MET A 104 1.54 -3.22 26.45
N LEU A 105 0.92 -4.27 27.01
CA LEU A 105 1.63 -5.30 27.77
C LEU A 105 2.42 -6.25 26.87
N SER A 106 1.92 -6.54 25.66
CA SER A 106 2.61 -7.39 24.67
C SER A 106 3.71 -6.68 23.92
N ASP A 107 3.78 -5.35 23.94
CA ASP A 107 4.82 -4.59 23.25
C ASP A 107 6.18 -4.65 24.00
N PRO A 108 7.22 -5.26 23.41
CA PRO A 108 8.53 -5.39 24.06
C PRO A 108 9.28 -4.07 24.23
N LYS A 109 8.82 -2.98 23.59
CA LYS A 109 9.42 -1.64 23.63
C LYS A 109 8.83 -0.76 24.73
N VAL A 110 7.66 -1.11 25.27
CA VAL A 110 7.05 -0.40 26.39
C VAL A 110 7.86 -0.62 27.67
N LYS A 111 8.30 0.48 28.28
CA LYS A 111 9.16 0.50 29.47
C LYS A 111 8.43 1.07 30.68
N ALA A 112 8.86 0.67 31.88
CA ALA A 112 8.46 1.31 33.13
C ALA A 112 9.48 2.37 33.57
N ALA A 113 9.00 3.51 34.04
CA ALA A 113 9.86 4.53 34.64
C ALA A 113 10.54 3.98 35.91
N GLY A 114 11.87 3.90 35.90
CA GLY A 114 12.66 3.54 37.08
C GLY A 114 12.59 2.06 37.50
N ALA A 115 12.08 1.17 36.65
CA ALA A 115 12.01 -0.26 36.91
C ALA A 115 12.46 -1.08 35.68
N ASP A 116 13.01 -2.26 35.93
CA ASP A 116 13.36 -3.24 34.88
C ASP A 116 12.09 -3.98 34.45
N TRP A 117 11.26 -3.28 33.67
CA TRP A 117 10.04 -3.81 33.08
C TRP A 117 10.19 -3.90 31.58
N LYS A 118 9.88 -5.09 31.05
CA LYS A 118 9.73 -5.33 29.62
C LYS A 118 8.37 -5.96 29.36
N GLY A 119 7.65 -5.41 28.39
CA GLY A 119 6.50 -6.06 27.80
C GLY A 119 6.89 -7.33 27.03
N GLY A 120 5.89 -7.96 26.44
CA GLY A 120 6.07 -9.16 25.63
C GLY A 120 4.95 -10.16 25.85
N LEU A 121 4.92 -11.19 25.01
CA LEU A 121 3.81 -12.14 24.94
C LEU A 121 3.53 -12.86 26.28
N ASP A 122 4.55 -13.09 27.08
CA ASP A 122 4.40 -13.71 28.40
C ASP A 122 3.52 -12.89 29.34
N ARG A 123 3.37 -11.57 29.12
CA ARG A 123 2.53 -10.64 29.90
C ARG A 123 1.04 -10.82 29.69
N LEU A 124 0.64 -11.54 28.64
CA LEU A 124 -0.76 -11.77 28.31
C LEU A 124 -1.37 -12.91 29.14
N PRO A 125 -2.71 -12.91 29.29
CA PRO A 125 -3.44 -14.03 29.88
C PRO A 125 -3.19 -15.34 29.12
N ASP A 126 -3.20 -16.46 29.84
CA ASP A 126 -2.96 -17.80 29.27
C ASP A 126 -3.74 -18.10 27.99
N GLY A 127 -5.05 -17.78 27.95
CA GLY A 127 -5.89 -18.06 26.78
C GLY A 127 -5.40 -17.40 25.49
N ILE A 128 -4.96 -16.14 25.58
CA ILE A 128 -4.42 -15.39 24.43
C ILE A 128 -3.01 -15.88 24.12
N LYS A 129 -2.14 -15.94 25.13
CA LYS A 129 -0.74 -16.35 24.99
C LYS A 129 -0.61 -17.73 24.35
N ASN A 130 -1.39 -18.71 24.81
CA ASN A 130 -1.28 -20.09 24.35
C ASN A 130 -1.70 -20.24 22.88
N VAL A 131 -2.74 -19.54 22.43
CA VAL A 131 -3.14 -19.56 21.01
C VAL A 131 -2.15 -18.76 20.16
N ALA A 132 -1.67 -17.62 20.64
CA ALA A 132 -0.68 -16.80 19.94
C ALA A 132 0.64 -17.56 19.71
N GLN A 133 1.12 -18.31 20.72
CA GLN A 133 2.34 -19.15 20.64
C GLN A 133 2.12 -20.47 19.90
N GLY A 134 0.88 -20.96 19.85
CA GLY A 134 0.52 -22.27 19.32
C GLY A 134 0.56 -22.32 17.80
N LEU A 135 1.76 -22.35 17.21
CA LEU A 135 1.94 -22.49 15.77
C LEU A 135 1.26 -23.77 15.26
N PRO A 136 0.55 -23.71 14.13
CA PRO A 136 -0.09 -24.90 13.56
C PRO A 136 1.01 -25.85 13.06
N ALA A 137 1.21 -26.96 13.77
CA ALA A 137 2.31 -27.89 13.52
C ALA A 137 1.95 -29.02 12.53
N ASP A 138 0.66 -29.28 12.31
CA ASP A 138 0.18 -30.39 11.49
C ASP A 138 -1.10 -30.06 10.71
N ARG A 139 -1.22 -30.68 9.53
CA ARG A 139 -2.32 -30.47 8.58
C ARG A 139 -3.73 -30.85 9.10
N GLY A 140 -3.84 -31.44 10.29
CA GLY A 140 -5.11 -31.89 10.88
C GLY A 140 -5.65 -31.00 11.99
N ASN A 141 -4.87 -30.03 12.48
CA ASN A 141 -5.14 -29.38 13.76
C ASN A 141 -4.95 -27.86 13.73
N ILE A 142 -5.60 -27.19 12.76
CA ILE A 142 -5.58 -25.72 12.65
C ILE A 142 -6.25 -25.03 13.83
N HIS A 143 -7.05 -25.72 14.65
CA HIS A 143 -7.82 -25.07 15.72
C HIS A 143 -8.51 -23.78 15.23
N VAL A 144 -9.25 -23.86 14.10
CA VAL A 144 -9.81 -22.69 13.39
C VAL A 144 -10.56 -21.75 14.33
N GLN A 145 -11.41 -22.31 15.19
CA GLN A 145 -12.18 -21.52 16.16
C GLN A 145 -11.29 -20.74 17.13
N ASP A 146 -10.20 -21.33 17.61
CA ASP A 146 -9.29 -20.66 18.56
C ASP A 146 -8.66 -19.42 17.90
N ARG A 147 -8.29 -19.54 16.62
CA ARG A 147 -7.70 -18.46 15.82
C ARG A 147 -8.72 -17.37 15.50
N GLN A 148 -9.94 -17.75 15.15
CA GLN A 148 -11.05 -16.81 14.97
C GLN A 148 -11.38 -16.06 16.26
N ASP A 149 -11.34 -16.75 17.41
CA ASP A 149 -11.57 -16.12 18.71
C ASP A 149 -10.44 -15.15 19.07
N LEU A 150 -9.19 -15.52 18.80
CA LEU A 150 -8.03 -14.65 18.99
C LEU A 150 -8.12 -13.38 18.14
N ALA A 151 -8.38 -13.53 16.83
CA ALA A 151 -8.58 -12.40 15.93
C ALA A 151 -9.74 -11.50 16.39
N ALA A 152 -10.88 -12.08 16.77
CA ALA A 152 -12.04 -11.32 17.26
C ALA A 152 -11.74 -10.55 18.55
N ILE A 153 -10.88 -11.08 19.44
CA ILE A 153 -10.39 -10.38 20.63
C ILE A 153 -9.51 -9.19 20.22
N MET A 154 -8.54 -9.42 19.34
CA MET A 154 -7.61 -8.38 18.86
C MET A 154 -8.34 -7.24 18.12
N MET A 155 -9.39 -7.56 17.36
CA MET A 155 -10.22 -6.57 16.65
C MET A 155 -10.96 -5.60 17.58
N LYS A 156 -11.09 -5.91 18.88
CA LYS A 156 -11.67 -4.97 19.86
C LYS A 156 -10.72 -3.83 20.21
N GLY A 157 -9.41 -4.03 20.05
CA GLY A 157 -8.39 -3.03 20.30
C GLY A 157 -8.35 -1.94 19.22
N GLY A 158 -7.82 -0.78 19.59
CA GLY A 158 -7.53 0.31 18.66
C GLY A 158 -6.22 0.08 17.91
N PRO A 159 -6.17 0.33 16.58
CA PRO A 159 -4.93 0.18 15.80
C PRO A 159 -3.81 1.12 16.28
N GLU A 160 -4.14 2.22 16.96
CA GLU A 160 -3.16 3.15 17.54
C GLU A 160 -2.33 2.57 18.71
N PHE A 161 -2.64 1.35 19.15
CA PHE A 161 -1.86 0.60 20.15
C PHE A 161 -1.03 -0.53 19.53
N MET A 162 -1.11 -0.73 18.22
CA MET A 162 -0.46 -1.82 17.47
C MET A 162 0.83 -1.31 16.81
N HIS A 163 1.93 -1.32 17.57
CA HIS A 163 3.23 -0.75 17.14
C HIS A 163 4.40 -1.75 17.27
N GLY A 164 4.21 -2.92 16.68
CA GLY A 164 5.16 -4.01 16.62
C GLY A 164 5.09 -4.90 17.83
N THR A 165 3.89 -5.17 18.34
CA THR A 165 3.69 -5.95 19.57
C THR A 165 4.06 -7.42 19.36
N ASP A 166 4.50 -8.11 20.42
CA ASP A 166 4.79 -9.55 20.30
C ASP A 166 3.52 -10.38 20.01
N LEU A 167 2.34 -9.86 20.34
CA LEU A 167 1.06 -10.50 20.01
C LEU A 167 0.83 -10.51 18.50
N ASP A 168 0.93 -9.34 17.88
CA ASP A 168 0.69 -9.16 16.45
C ASP A 168 1.74 -9.92 15.63
N ARG A 169 3.03 -9.85 16.03
CA ARG A 169 4.11 -10.67 15.44
C ARG A 169 3.82 -12.17 15.52
N SER A 170 3.30 -12.65 16.64
CA SER A 170 3.02 -14.08 16.84
C SER A 170 1.83 -14.54 15.99
N VAL A 171 0.80 -13.68 15.85
CA VAL A 171 -0.36 -13.94 15.00
C VAL A 171 0.05 -13.97 13.53
N LEU A 172 0.84 -12.99 13.08
CA LEU A 172 1.43 -12.98 11.74
C LEU A 172 2.34 -14.18 11.48
N LYS A 173 3.11 -14.63 12.49
CA LYS A 173 3.88 -15.86 12.35
C LYS A 173 3.01 -17.10 12.14
N GLN A 174 1.79 -17.12 12.68
CA GLN A 174 0.84 -18.19 12.40
C GLN A 174 0.30 -18.13 10.98
N THR A 175 0.02 -16.94 10.43
CA THR A 175 -0.44 -16.81 9.04
C THR A 175 0.63 -17.30 8.08
N GLU A 176 1.91 -17.00 8.35
CA GLU A 176 3.04 -17.54 7.60
C GLU A 176 3.07 -19.09 7.61
N GLN A 177 2.88 -19.73 8.76
CA GLN A 177 2.86 -21.19 8.84
C GLN A 177 1.65 -21.81 8.14
N LEU A 178 0.47 -21.18 8.24
CA LEU A 178 -0.74 -21.64 7.57
C LEU A 178 -0.59 -21.55 6.04
N LEU A 179 -0.08 -20.42 5.53
CA LEU A 179 0.20 -20.20 4.11
C LEU A 179 1.26 -21.19 3.59
N LYS A 180 2.35 -21.41 4.34
CA LYS A 180 3.36 -22.43 4.01
C LYS A 180 2.77 -23.84 3.92
N GLY A 181 1.75 -24.12 4.73
CA GLY A 181 1.03 -25.40 4.72
C GLY A 181 0.11 -25.60 3.51
N ALA A 182 -0.31 -24.51 2.85
CA ALA A 182 -1.30 -24.43 1.77
C ALA A 182 -0.62 -24.01 0.44
N PRO A 183 -0.02 -24.97 -0.31
CA PRO A 183 0.66 -24.64 -1.57
C PRO A 183 -0.30 -24.06 -2.62
N ALA A 184 0.23 -23.30 -3.58
CA ALA A 184 -0.55 -22.71 -4.66
C ALA A 184 -1.40 -23.74 -5.45
N GLY A 185 -2.62 -23.35 -5.83
CA GLY A 185 -3.49 -24.12 -6.74
C GLY A 185 -4.40 -25.17 -6.10
N THR A 186 -4.47 -25.28 -4.77
CA THR A 186 -5.34 -26.23 -4.07
C THR A 186 -6.55 -25.54 -3.44
N PHE A 187 -7.59 -25.29 -4.23
CA PHE A 187 -8.88 -24.83 -3.70
C PHE A 187 -9.88 -25.99 -3.73
N GLU A 188 -10.81 -26.04 -2.77
CA GLU A 188 -12.01 -26.89 -2.71
C GLU A 188 -12.02 -28.18 -1.85
N LYS A 189 -10.93 -28.96 -1.68
CA LYS A 189 -10.99 -30.19 -0.83
C LYS A 189 -9.72 -30.45 -0.04
N GLY A 190 -9.65 -29.89 1.18
CA GLY A 190 -8.53 -30.17 2.07
C GLY A 190 -8.28 -29.08 3.12
N TRP A 191 -7.05 -29.08 3.60
CA TRP A 191 -6.46 -28.18 4.58
C TRP A 191 -6.74 -26.70 4.30
N GLU A 192 -6.80 -26.31 3.03
CA GLU A 192 -6.87 -24.92 2.57
C GLU A 192 -8.20 -24.24 2.93
N HIS A 193 -9.34 -24.91 2.76
CA HIS A 193 -10.63 -24.34 3.18
C HIS A 193 -10.69 -24.09 4.70
N SER A 194 -10.05 -24.97 5.49
CA SER A 194 -9.95 -24.76 6.94
C SER A 194 -8.90 -23.72 7.29
N ALA A 195 -7.85 -23.58 6.47
CA ALA A 195 -6.82 -22.58 6.64
C ALA A 195 -7.37 -21.17 6.37
N ASP A 196 -8.16 -20.95 5.32
CA ASP A 196 -8.76 -19.65 4.98
C ASP A 196 -9.66 -19.10 6.08
N LEU A 197 -10.46 -19.97 6.69
CA LEU A 197 -11.31 -19.62 7.83
C LEU A 197 -10.51 -19.09 9.03
N ALA A 198 -9.22 -19.45 9.13
CA ALA A 198 -8.31 -18.94 10.15
C ALA A 198 -7.42 -17.80 9.63
N LEU A 199 -6.90 -17.89 8.40
CA LEU A 199 -5.99 -16.92 7.78
C LEU A 199 -6.63 -15.54 7.68
N LYS A 200 -7.83 -15.46 7.11
CA LYS A 200 -8.52 -14.20 6.86
C LYS A 200 -8.66 -13.34 8.12
N PRO A 201 -9.30 -13.84 9.20
CA PRO A 201 -9.46 -13.03 10.41
C PRO A 201 -8.13 -12.72 11.11
N LEU A 202 -7.13 -13.60 11.03
CA LEU A 202 -5.81 -13.32 11.63
C LEU A 202 -5.08 -12.21 10.87
N LEU A 203 -5.12 -12.22 9.53
CA LEU A 203 -4.54 -11.16 8.70
C LEU A 203 -5.29 -9.83 8.86
N GLU A 204 -6.62 -9.84 8.88
CA GLU A 204 -7.43 -8.64 9.17
C GLU A 204 -7.10 -8.05 10.55
N ALA A 205 -6.89 -8.91 11.56
CA ALA A 205 -6.62 -8.45 12.92
C ALA A 205 -5.21 -7.89 13.10
N ALA A 206 -4.18 -8.63 12.64
CA ALA A 206 -2.78 -8.31 12.88
C ALA A 206 -2.11 -7.52 11.74
N GLY A 207 -2.67 -7.53 10.53
CA GLY A 207 -2.19 -6.73 9.39
C GLY A 207 -2.22 -5.22 9.65
N ARG A 208 -3.09 -4.78 10.58
CA ARG A 208 -3.18 -3.39 11.05
C ARG A 208 -1.95 -2.93 11.85
N ASP A 209 -1.07 -3.84 12.29
CA ASP A 209 0.23 -3.50 12.90
C ASP A 209 1.31 -3.41 11.81
N HIS A 210 1.43 -2.25 11.17
CA HIS A 210 2.37 -2.06 10.07
C HIS A 210 3.84 -2.33 10.45
N TRP A 211 4.19 -2.23 11.75
CA TRP A 211 5.54 -2.57 12.19
C TRP A 211 5.73 -4.10 12.24
N ALA A 212 4.76 -4.82 12.80
CA ALA A 212 4.82 -6.28 12.79
C ALA A 212 4.76 -6.84 11.35
N VAL A 213 3.97 -6.22 10.46
CA VAL A 213 3.94 -6.57 9.03
C VAL A 213 5.28 -6.29 8.36
N HIS A 214 5.86 -5.10 8.55
CA HIS A 214 7.20 -4.79 8.05
C HIS A 214 8.22 -5.87 8.45
N ASP A 215 8.28 -6.22 9.73
CA ASP A 215 9.24 -7.19 10.24
C ASP A 215 9.03 -8.60 9.65
N LEU A 216 7.80 -8.96 9.27
CA LEU A 216 7.47 -10.20 8.60
C LEU A 216 7.84 -10.17 7.10
N VAL A 217 7.54 -9.07 6.42
CA VAL A 217 7.58 -8.93 4.96
C VAL A 217 8.97 -8.52 4.49
N ALA A 218 9.47 -7.38 4.95
CA ALA A 218 10.78 -6.82 4.59
C ALA A 218 11.92 -7.33 5.48
N GLY A 219 11.58 -7.94 6.62
CA GLY A 219 12.51 -8.31 7.66
C GLY A 219 12.76 -7.16 8.64
N ALA A 220 13.15 -7.48 9.87
CA ALA A 220 13.40 -6.46 10.90
C ALA A 220 14.55 -5.49 10.57
N ASP A 221 15.38 -5.83 9.56
CA ASP A 221 16.46 -5.00 9.03
C ASP A 221 16.06 -4.19 7.79
N GLY A 222 14.83 -4.36 7.28
CA GLY A 222 14.32 -3.75 6.05
C GLY A 222 14.97 -4.28 4.76
N LYS A 223 15.79 -5.34 4.85
CA LYS A 223 16.71 -5.76 3.78
C LYS A 223 16.71 -7.25 3.50
N SER A 224 16.06 -8.03 4.36
CA SER A 224 15.98 -9.49 4.29
C SER A 224 14.53 -9.92 4.07
N PRO A 225 13.94 -9.65 2.88
CA PRO A 225 12.53 -9.92 2.65
C PRO A 225 12.20 -11.41 2.76
N ASN A 226 11.03 -11.70 3.33
CA ASN A 226 10.52 -13.07 3.46
C ASN A 226 9.81 -13.50 2.17
N ASN A 227 10.60 -13.78 1.13
CA ASN A 227 10.08 -14.13 -0.19
C ASN A 227 9.16 -15.37 -0.17
N GLU A 228 9.36 -16.33 0.75
CA GLU A 228 8.46 -17.48 0.88
C GLU A 228 7.07 -17.03 1.35
N PHE A 229 7.00 -16.18 2.37
CA PHE A 229 5.74 -15.61 2.83
C PHE A 229 5.06 -14.77 1.74
N ILE A 230 5.80 -13.86 1.10
CA ILE A 230 5.29 -12.98 0.04
C ILE A 230 4.74 -13.82 -1.12
N SER A 231 5.52 -14.80 -1.60
CA SER A 231 5.09 -15.75 -2.63
C SER A 231 3.77 -16.43 -2.26
N ASN A 232 3.69 -16.99 -1.05
CA ASN A 232 2.51 -17.74 -0.64
C ASN A 232 1.31 -16.81 -0.47
N ALA A 233 1.48 -15.62 0.10
CA ALA A 233 0.39 -14.66 0.27
C ALA A 233 -0.17 -14.18 -1.09
N LEU A 234 0.69 -13.87 -2.06
CA LEU A 234 0.27 -13.38 -3.38
C LEU A 234 -0.35 -14.47 -4.27
N ARG A 235 0.07 -15.74 -4.10
CA ARG A 235 -0.37 -16.86 -4.95
C ARG A 235 -1.44 -17.75 -4.31
N HIS A 236 -1.76 -17.50 -3.05
CA HIS A 236 -2.80 -18.22 -2.34
C HIS A 236 -4.17 -17.90 -2.93
N GLN A 237 -5.00 -18.92 -3.09
CA GLN A 237 -6.30 -18.80 -3.77
C GLN A 237 -7.40 -18.25 -2.85
N TRP A 238 -7.31 -16.96 -2.53
CA TRP A 238 -8.24 -16.24 -1.66
C TRP A 238 -9.71 -16.28 -2.11
N ASP A 239 -10.63 -16.57 -1.20
CA ASP A 239 -12.10 -16.57 -1.46
C ASP A 239 -12.81 -15.25 -1.24
N ASP A 240 -12.07 -14.25 -0.75
CA ASP A 240 -12.46 -12.85 -0.59
C ASP A 240 -11.73 -11.96 -1.61
N GLY A 241 -11.26 -12.54 -2.72
CA GLY A 241 -10.48 -11.88 -3.77
C GLY A 241 -9.18 -11.23 -3.27
N GLY A 242 -8.70 -11.66 -2.11
CA GLY A 242 -7.43 -11.23 -1.53
C GLY A 242 -7.57 -10.07 -0.56
N ALA A 243 -8.78 -9.67 -0.17
CA ALA A 243 -9.02 -8.59 0.79
C ALA A 243 -8.26 -8.78 2.11
N ALA A 244 -8.25 -10.00 2.67
CA ALA A 244 -7.49 -10.28 3.88
C ALA A 244 -5.96 -10.15 3.69
N ALA A 245 -5.41 -10.54 2.54
CA ALA A 245 -4.00 -10.31 2.23
C ALA A 245 -3.70 -8.82 2.01
N GLY A 246 -4.64 -8.07 1.42
CA GLY A 246 -4.56 -6.62 1.24
C GLY A 246 -4.41 -5.86 2.55
N ALA A 247 -4.91 -6.40 3.67
CA ALA A 247 -4.72 -5.81 5.00
C ALA A 247 -3.24 -5.66 5.43
N LEU A 248 -2.30 -6.34 4.76
CA LEU A 248 -0.85 -6.19 5.01
C LEU A 248 -0.28 -4.86 4.48
N VAL A 249 -0.91 -4.27 3.47
CA VAL A 249 -0.42 -3.04 2.82
C VAL A 249 -1.41 -1.87 2.97
N GLN A 250 -2.63 -2.16 3.42
CA GLN A 250 -3.66 -1.15 3.65
C GLN A 250 -3.20 -0.12 4.68
N GLY A 251 -3.37 1.17 4.37
CA GLY A 251 -3.02 2.26 5.28
C GLY A 251 -1.53 2.61 5.33
N LEU A 252 -0.68 2.00 4.49
CA LEU A 252 0.72 2.42 4.34
C LEU A 252 0.85 3.76 3.62
N ALA A 253 0.01 4.05 2.62
CA ALA A 253 0.13 5.25 1.80
C ALA A 253 0.06 6.57 2.60
N PRO A 254 -0.87 6.78 3.55
CA PRO A 254 -0.88 7.99 4.38
C PRO A 254 0.33 8.14 5.32
N VAL A 255 1.04 7.05 5.62
CA VAL A 255 2.23 7.04 6.48
C VAL A 255 3.50 7.27 5.68
N ALA A 256 3.52 6.84 4.41
CA ALA A 256 4.67 6.91 3.51
C ALA A 256 5.23 8.32 3.34
N THR A 257 4.36 9.35 3.39
CA THR A 257 4.73 10.76 3.19
C THR A 257 4.76 11.59 4.49
N ASP A 258 4.55 10.97 5.66
CA ASP A 258 4.57 11.70 6.94
C ASP A 258 6.01 11.97 7.40
N ALA A 259 6.53 13.13 7.02
CA ALA A 259 7.86 13.61 7.40
C ALA A 259 8.08 13.72 8.93
N THR A 260 7.02 13.71 9.75
CA THR A 260 7.15 13.73 11.21
C THR A 260 7.39 12.35 11.82
N GLN A 261 7.23 11.29 11.02
CA GLN A 261 7.34 9.89 11.41
C GLN A 261 8.29 9.12 10.49
N LEU A 262 9.51 9.65 10.30
CA LEU A 262 10.54 9.09 9.40
C LEU A 262 10.71 7.57 9.51
N ASP A 263 10.77 7.02 10.73
CA ASP A 263 10.93 5.57 10.94
C ASP A 263 9.71 4.78 10.44
N ALA A 264 8.50 5.32 10.56
CA ALA A 264 7.28 4.69 10.08
C ALA A 264 7.15 4.80 8.55
N ALA A 265 7.49 5.96 7.98
CA ALA A 265 7.56 6.18 6.53
C ALA A 265 8.58 5.21 5.88
N THR A 266 9.77 5.07 6.48
CA THR A 266 10.82 4.15 6.02
C THR A 266 10.31 2.71 5.99
N ARG A 267 9.69 2.23 7.08
CA ARG A 267 9.12 0.88 7.13
C ARG A 267 8.00 0.66 6.12
N ALA A 268 7.20 1.69 5.86
CA ALA A 268 6.16 1.62 4.84
C ALA A 268 6.78 1.39 3.46
N GLY A 269 7.79 2.18 3.07
CA GLY A 269 8.49 2.00 1.80
C GLY A 269 9.23 0.68 1.70
N GLU A 270 9.90 0.22 2.77
CA GLU A 270 10.58 -1.09 2.80
C GLU A 270 9.57 -2.25 2.62
N THR A 271 8.38 -2.12 3.21
CA THR A 271 7.30 -3.12 3.08
C THR A 271 6.74 -3.17 1.66
N VAL A 272 6.41 -2.01 1.08
CA VAL A 272 5.89 -1.93 -0.30
C VAL A 272 6.94 -2.43 -1.29
N PHE A 273 8.19 -1.96 -1.16
CA PHE A 273 9.30 -2.40 -2.00
C PHE A 273 9.52 -3.92 -1.96
N ALA A 274 9.37 -4.57 -0.80
CA ALA A 274 9.52 -6.02 -0.70
C ALA A 274 8.47 -6.78 -1.53
N PHE A 275 7.21 -6.34 -1.51
CA PHE A 275 6.16 -6.90 -2.37
C PHE A 275 6.46 -6.62 -3.85
N ASP A 276 6.74 -5.37 -4.19
CA ASP A 276 6.96 -4.93 -5.56
C ASP A 276 8.15 -5.62 -6.20
N LYS A 277 9.25 -5.75 -5.46
CA LYS A 277 10.45 -6.44 -5.91
C LYS A 277 10.15 -7.91 -6.20
N TYR A 278 9.36 -8.56 -5.34
CA TYR A 278 8.95 -9.95 -5.57
C TYR A 278 8.07 -10.07 -6.83
N ILE A 279 7.10 -9.16 -7.01
CA ILE A 279 6.22 -9.13 -8.17
C ILE A 279 7.02 -8.96 -9.46
N ALA A 280 7.85 -7.92 -9.51
CA ALA A 280 8.68 -7.60 -10.66
C ALA A 280 9.63 -8.75 -11.02
N ASP A 281 10.24 -9.42 -10.03
CA ASP A 281 11.17 -10.52 -10.29
C ASP A 281 10.50 -11.81 -10.79
N HIS A 282 9.17 -11.95 -10.65
CA HIS A 282 8.44 -13.19 -10.98
C HIS A 282 7.21 -12.98 -11.89
N HIS A 283 7.08 -11.82 -12.53
CA HIS A 283 5.94 -11.41 -13.36
C HIS A 283 5.44 -12.50 -14.33
N ASP A 284 6.27 -12.88 -15.31
CA ASP A 284 5.88 -13.78 -16.41
C ASP A 284 5.54 -15.22 -16.01
N GLU A 285 6.10 -15.68 -14.89
CA GLU A 285 5.98 -17.07 -14.46
C GLU A 285 4.86 -17.26 -13.43
N GLN A 286 4.57 -16.24 -12.62
CA GLN A 286 3.70 -16.40 -11.43
C GLN A 286 2.46 -15.51 -11.46
N PHE A 287 2.48 -14.38 -12.15
CA PHE A 287 1.44 -13.34 -12.02
C PHE A 287 0.65 -13.08 -13.31
N THR A 288 1.07 -13.65 -14.43
CA THR A 288 0.33 -13.68 -15.71
C THR A 288 -0.33 -15.04 -16.00
N LYS A 289 -0.02 -16.07 -15.19
CA LYS A 289 -0.47 -17.47 -15.36
C LYS A 289 -1.03 -18.05 -14.06
N MET A 290 -1.96 -17.31 -13.45
CA MET A 290 -2.59 -17.72 -12.20
C MET A 290 -3.64 -18.80 -12.43
N PHE A 291 -3.76 -19.73 -11.47
CA PHE A 291 -4.73 -20.82 -11.55
C PHE A 291 -6.17 -20.31 -11.58
N ASP A 292 -6.97 -20.82 -12.52
CA ASP A 292 -8.41 -20.62 -12.53
C ASP A 292 -9.06 -21.30 -11.33
N ARG A 293 -10.02 -20.61 -10.69
CA ARG A 293 -11.00 -21.27 -9.82
C ARG A 293 -11.98 -22.08 -10.66
N VAL A 294 -11.71 -23.37 -10.80
CA VAL A 294 -12.65 -24.30 -11.43
C VAL A 294 -13.35 -25.15 -10.36
N GLU A 295 -14.67 -25.05 -10.28
CA GLU A 295 -15.48 -25.96 -9.44
C GLU A 295 -15.29 -27.40 -9.91
N THR A 296 -14.70 -28.23 -9.03
CA THR A 296 -14.47 -29.64 -9.34
C THR A 296 -15.60 -30.53 -8.87
N HIS A 297 -16.16 -31.26 -9.83
CA HIS A 297 -17.05 -32.38 -9.54
C HIS A 297 -16.31 -33.46 -8.73
N PRO A 298 -16.99 -34.20 -7.82
CA PRO A 298 -16.35 -35.24 -7.03
C PRO A 298 -15.66 -36.31 -7.90
N GLY A 299 -14.33 -36.44 -7.77
CA GLY A 299 -13.55 -37.49 -8.43
C GLY A 299 -12.66 -37.05 -9.61
N GLN A 300 -12.57 -35.74 -9.90
CA GLN A 300 -11.59 -35.20 -10.84
C GLN A 300 -10.56 -34.33 -10.10
N ALA A 301 -9.31 -34.39 -10.52
CA ALA A 301 -8.28 -33.46 -10.05
C ALA A 301 -8.63 -32.05 -10.58
N PRO A 302 -8.71 -31.02 -9.72
CA PRO A 302 -8.65 -29.65 -10.22
C PRO A 302 -7.26 -29.45 -10.79
N LEU A 303 -7.14 -28.50 -11.71
CA LEU A 303 -5.94 -27.81 -12.19
C LEU A 303 -6.01 -27.76 -13.72
N VAL A 304 -6.56 -26.66 -14.23
CA VAL A 304 -6.09 -26.11 -15.49
C VAL A 304 -5.26 -24.91 -15.08
N GLU A 305 -3.99 -24.88 -15.47
CA GLU A 305 -3.19 -23.66 -15.45
C GLU A 305 -3.97 -22.64 -16.30
N GLY A 306 -4.54 -21.64 -15.64
CA GLY A 306 -5.33 -20.61 -16.32
C GLY A 306 -4.38 -19.52 -16.79
N ASP A 307 -4.70 -18.88 -17.91
CA ASP A 307 -4.02 -17.66 -18.34
C ASP A 307 -4.56 -16.44 -17.55
N GLN A 308 -4.89 -16.59 -16.25
CA GLN A 308 -5.40 -15.46 -15.44
C GLN A 308 -4.27 -14.57 -14.95
N THR A 309 -4.48 -13.26 -15.00
CA THR A 309 -3.62 -12.27 -14.35
C THR A 309 -3.91 -12.18 -12.85
N LEU A 310 -2.95 -11.64 -12.08
CA LEU A 310 -3.11 -11.39 -10.65
C LEU A 310 -4.34 -10.54 -10.31
N GLY A 311 -4.62 -9.48 -11.07
CA GLY A 311 -5.78 -8.62 -10.86
C GLY A 311 -7.11 -9.33 -11.11
N LYS A 312 -7.15 -10.34 -11.99
CA LYS A 312 -8.34 -11.17 -12.20
C LYS A 312 -8.54 -12.18 -11.07
N ALA A 313 -7.46 -12.76 -10.57
CA ALA A 313 -7.51 -13.75 -9.49
C ALA A 313 -7.78 -13.11 -8.12
N HIS A 314 -7.16 -11.96 -7.83
CA HIS A 314 -7.17 -11.30 -6.53
C HIS A 314 -7.38 -9.77 -6.65
N PRO A 315 -8.55 -9.32 -7.11
CA PRO A 315 -8.81 -7.90 -7.38
C PRO A 315 -8.61 -7.00 -6.15
N GLU A 316 -9.11 -7.39 -4.97
CA GLU A 316 -8.99 -6.59 -3.75
C GLU A 316 -7.54 -6.49 -3.25
N LEU A 317 -6.73 -7.54 -3.44
CA LEU A 317 -5.30 -7.49 -3.13
C LEU A 317 -4.55 -6.54 -4.07
N VAL A 318 -4.83 -6.61 -5.37
CA VAL A 318 -4.18 -5.74 -6.36
C VAL A 318 -4.57 -4.28 -6.17
N GLN A 319 -5.83 -4.01 -5.81
CA GLN A 319 -6.28 -2.67 -5.43
C GLN A 319 -5.51 -2.13 -4.21
N ALA A 320 -5.36 -2.94 -3.16
CA ALA A 320 -4.59 -2.55 -1.97
C ALA A 320 -3.11 -2.31 -2.28
N LEU A 321 -2.50 -3.12 -3.15
CA LEU A 321 -1.12 -2.93 -3.61
C LEU A 321 -0.96 -1.65 -4.44
N ALA A 322 -1.91 -1.34 -5.33
CA ALA A 322 -1.91 -0.10 -6.11
C ALA A 322 -2.06 1.14 -5.22
N GLU A 323 -2.96 1.11 -4.24
CA GLU A 323 -3.08 2.19 -3.24
C GLU A 323 -1.78 2.38 -2.45
N ALA A 324 -1.15 1.29 -2.02
CA ALA A 324 0.11 1.35 -1.28
C ALA A 324 1.29 1.85 -2.13
N ASN A 325 1.27 1.58 -3.44
CA ASN A 325 2.28 2.01 -4.40
C ASN A 325 2.16 3.47 -4.82
N ALA A 326 0.96 4.06 -4.77
CA ALA A 326 0.71 5.41 -5.28
C ALA A 326 1.70 6.49 -4.81
N PRO A 327 2.16 6.50 -3.54
CA PRO A 327 3.18 7.45 -3.10
C PRO A 327 4.57 7.20 -3.67
N PHE A 328 4.93 5.99 -4.08
CA PHE A 328 6.31 5.62 -4.44
C PHE A 328 6.60 5.65 -5.96
N LEU A 329 5.66 6.14 -6.78
CA LEU A 329 5.83 6.17 -8.24
C LEU A 329 6.99 7.07 -8.69
N ASP A 330 7.28 8.12 -7.93
CA ASP A 330 8.42 9.01 -8.12
C ASP A 330 9.74 8.34 -7.68
N ASP A 331 9.74 7.58 -6.58
CA ASP A 331 10.88 6.75 -6.18
C ASP A 331 11.27 5.75 -7.26
N MET A 332 10.30 5.11 -7.92
CA MET A 332 10.55 4.24 -9.06
C MET A 332 11.27 4.99 -10.19
N MET A 333 10.98 6.29 -10.37
CA MET A 333 11.68 7.15 -11.33
C MET A 333 13.03 7.67 -10.82
N LYS A 334 13.41 7.30 -9.60
CA LYS A 334 14.62 7.70 -8.87
C LYS A 334 14.64 9.19 -8.53
N ARG A 335 13.45 9.73 -8.27
CA ARG A 335 13.27 11.09 -7.79
C ARG A 335 12.31 11.03 -6.60
N ASP A 336 12.84 11.25 -5.40
CA ASP A 336 12.01 11.46 -4.22
C ASP A 336 11.47 12.90 -4.27
N TRP A 337 10.20 13.04 -4.64
CA TRP A 337 9.49 14.32 -4.71
C TRP A 337 8.65 14.58 -3.47
N ASN A 338 8.11 13.54 -2.84
CA ASN A 338 7.15 13.65 -1.74
C ASN A 338 7.73 13.30 -0.36
N ASN A 339 9.05 13.14 -0.23
CA ASN A 339 9.79 12.74 0.97
C ASN A 339 9.43 11.33 1.45
N THR A 340 9.18 10.42 0.52
CA THR A 340 9.09 8.99 0.80
C THR A 340 10.45 8.44 1.21
N HIS A 341 10.41 7.33 1.95
CA HIS A 341 11.61 6.71 2.47
C HIS A 341 11.50 5.19 2.43
N GLY A 342 12.65 4.51 2.33
CA GLY A 342 12.72 3.05 2.41
C GLY A 342 12.40 2.30 1.12
N PHE A 343 11.93 2.99 0.07
CA PHE A 343 11.70 2.37 -1.23
C PHE A 343 13.02 2.16 -1.97
N GLY A 344 13.25 0.93 -2.45
CA GLY A 344 14.48 0.53 -3.13
C GLY A 344 14.41 0.64 -4.66
N ASP A 345 15.53 0.31 -5.31
CA ASP A 345 15.63 0.30 -6.77
C ASP A 345 15.17 -1.05 -7.35
N LEU A 346 13.99 -1.08 -7.98
CA LEU A 346 13.40 -2.29 -8.57
C LEU A 346 14.29 -2.92 -9.65
N GLU A 347 15.05 -2.11 -10.37
CA GLU A 347 15.92 -2.54 -11.47
C GLU A 347 17.18 -3.27 -10.99
N THR A 348 17.45 -3.31 -9.69
CA THR A 348 18.61 -4.05 -9.15
C THR A 348 18.33 -5.56 -9.15
N PRO A 349 19.17 -6.40 -9.78
CA PRO A 349 18.97 -7.86 -9.79
C PRO A 349 19.05 -8.48 -8.39
N THR A 350 18.19 -9.47 -8.09
CA THR A 350 18.14 -10.18 -6.80
C THR A 350 19.34 -11.08 -6.51
N THR A 351 20.21 -11.34 -7.49
CA THR A 351 21.32 -12.32 -7.38
C THR A 351 22.73 -11.72 -7.28
N ALA A 352 22.87 -10.41 -7.07
CA ALA A 352 24.19 -9.82 -6.97
C ALA A 352 24.80 -10.00 -5.57
N ASN A 353 25.88 -10.81 -5.49
CA ASN A 353 26.99 -10.51 -4.58
C ASN A 353 27.22 -8.99 -4.58
N SER A 354 27.45 -8.41 -3.40
CA SER A 354 27.53 -6.99 -3.06
C SER A 354 28.60 -6.15 -3.79
N ASP A 355 29.14 -6.60 -4.93
CA ASP A 355 30.27 -5.99 -5.63
C ASP A 355 29.88 -5.30 -6.96
N VAL A 356 28.58 -5.21 -7.29
CA VAL A 356 28.08 -4.43 -8.45
C VAL A 356 27.07 -3.35 -8.02
N ALA A 357 26.99 -3.06 -6.72
CA ALA A 357 26.26 -1.89 -6.26
C ALA A 357 27.12 -0.64 -6.52
N ASN A 358 26.56 0.31 -7.27
CA ASN A 358 27.06 1.67 -7.51
C ASN A 358 28.15 1.83 -8.57
N SER A 359 27.84 1.68 -9.86
CA SER A 359 28.49 2.52 -10.88
C SER A 359 27.63 3.76 -11.13
N VAL A 360 27.87 4.78 -10.31
CA VAL A 360 27.63 6.17 -10.71
C VAL A 360 28.88 6.62 -11.45
N ASP A 361 28.70 7.25 -12.61
CA ASP A 361 29.80 7.90 -13.32
C ASP A 361 30.42 9.00 -12.45
N ALA A 362 31.54 9.56 -12.91
CA ALA A 362 32.27 10.59 -12.19
C ALA A 362 31.47 11.90 -11.94
N ASN A 363 30.24 12.01 -12.48
CA ASN A 363 29.33 13.13 -12.32
C ASN A 363 28.07 12.76 -11.50
N GLY A 364 28.01 11.56 -10.92
CA GLY A 364 26.84 11.10 -10.16
C GLY A 364 25.70 10.54 -11.02
N LYS A 365 25.91 10.37 -12.34
CA LYS A 365 24.93 9.82 -13.25
C LYS A 365 25.11 8.30 -13.33
N LEU A 366 24.06 7.54 -13.10
CA LEU A 366 24.08 6.08 -13.22
C LEU A 366 24.50 5.69 -14.65
N GLU A 367 25.53 4.85 -14.78
CA GLU A 367 25.96 4.33 -16.09
C GLU A 367 24.86 3.40 -16.65
N ASP A 368 24.34 3.75 -17.83
CA ASP A 368 23.42 2.98 -18.69
C ASP A 368 22.48 2.00 -17.97
N ARG A 369 21.39 2.54 -17.41
CA ARG A 369 20.21 1.75 -17.05
C ARG A 369 19.24 1.71 -18.21
N ASP A 370 18.71 0.53 -18.50
CA ASP A 370 17.75 0.31 -19.57
C ASP A 370 16.56 1.29 -19.41
N ALA A 371 16.39 2.20 -20.38
CA ALA A 371 15.43 3.30 -20.27
C ALA A 371 13.97 2.82 -20.26
N ASN A 372 13.74 1.57 -20.68
CA ASN A 372 12.49 0.84 -20.63
C ASN A 372 12.14 0.30 -19.22
N MET A 373 13.06 0.34 -18.24
CA MET A 373 12.88 -0.10 -16.85
C MET A 373 11.97 -1.35 -16.72
N PRO A 374 12.43 -2.52 -17.18
CA PRO A 374 11.56 -3.67 -17.40
C PRO A 374 10.92 -4.15 -16.09
N LYS A 375 11.62 -4.04 -14.94
CA LYS A 375 11.07 -4.45 -13.66
C LYS A 375 9.98 -3.52 -13.17
N THR A 376 10.11 -2.21 -13.41
CA THR A 376 9.03 -1.26 -13.18
C THR A 376 7.84 -1.52 -14.12
N VAL A 377 8.07 -1.81 -15.40
CA VAL A 377 6.99 -2.16 -16.34
C VAL A 377 6.27 -3.44 -15.90
N ASP A 378 7.00 -4.49 -15.56
CA ASP A 378 6.48 -5.76 -15.05
C ASP A 378 5.54 -5.57 -13.85
N LEU A 379 5.97 -4.75 -12.87
CA LEU A 379 5.19 -4.39 -11.70
C LEU A 379 3.90 -3.65 -12.09
N LEU A 380 4.04 -2.55 -12.83
CA LEU A 380 2.89 -1.72 -13.22
C LEU A 380 1.91 -2.50 -14.09
N SER A 381 2.40 -3.40 -14.96
CA SER A 381 1.58 -4.28 -15.80
C SER A 381 0.76 -5.25 -14.94
N THR A 382 1.40 -5.85 -13.94
CA THR A 382 0.74 -6.72 -12.95
C THR A 382 -0.34 -5.97 -12.19
N LEU A 383 -0.07 -4.76 -11.70
CA LEU A 383 -1.04 -3.98 -10.94
C LEU A 383 -2.18 -3.44 -11.81
N ASN A 384 -1.89 -3.01 -13.03
CA ASN A 384 -2.88 -2.57 -14.02
C ASN A 384 -3.76 -3.72 -14.53
N SER A 385 -3.51 -4.97 -14.10
CA SER A 385 -4.31 -6.13 -14.49
C SER A 385 -5.66 -6.21 -13.75
N ASP A 386 -5.90 -5.35 -12.76
CA ASP A 386 -7.22 -5.04 -12.20
C ASP A 386 -7.66 -3.62 -12.64
N PRO A 387 -8.89 -3.42 -13.16
CA PRO A 387 -9.34 -2.11 -13.64
C PRO A 387 -9.40 -1.00 -12.58
N VAL A 388 -9.77 -1.35 -11.33
CA VAL A 388 -9.85 -0.36 -10.24
C VAL A 388 -8.44 0.06 -9.81
N ALA A 389 -7.53 -0.90 -9.67
CA ALA A 389 -6.12 -0.64 -9.42
C ALA A 389 -5.49 0.21 -10.54
N ALA A 390 -5.80 -0.07 -11.81
CA ALA A 390 -5.34 0.72 -12.93
C ALA A 390 -5.83 2.18 -12.87
N SER A 391 -7.10 2.40 -12.49
CA SER A 391 -7.63 3.75 -12.26
C SER A 391 -6.90 4.46 -11.11
N THR A 392 -6.62 3.76 -10.01
CA THR A 392 -5.87 4.32 -8.87
C THR A 392 -4.48 4.75 -9.28
N LEU A 393 -3.74 3.88 -9.99
CA LEU A 393 -2.39 4.19 -10.48
C LEU A 393 -2.40 5.33 -11.50
N LYS A 394 -3.36 5.35 -12.43
CA LYS A 394 -3.51 6.46 -13.38
C LYS A 394 -3.72 7.80 -12.67
N GLY A 395 -4.62 7.85 -11.68
CA GLY A 395 -4.82 9.05 -10.88
C GLY A 395 -3.56 9.49 -10.12
N ALA A 396 -2.77 8.55 -9.61
CA ALA A 396 -1.49 8.84 -8.97
C ALA A 396 -0.44 9.36 -9.98
N VAL A 397 -0.33 8.74 -11.16
CA VAL A 397 0.55 9.20 -12.26
C VAL A 397 0.21 10.62 -12.67
N GLU A 398 -1.08 10.97 -12.80
CA GLU A 398 -1.54 12.33 -13.11
C GLU A 398 -1.20 13.33 -11.99
N ALA A 399 -1.28 12.93 -10.72
CA ALA A 399 -0.86 13.76 -9.61
C ALA A 399 0.64 14.05 -9.63
N HIS A 400 1.48 13.02 -9.84
CA HIS A 400 2.94 13.16 -9.98
C HIS A 400 3.31 13.98 -11.22
N HIS A 401 2.61 13.78 -12.34
CA HIS A 401 2.77 14.57 -13.56
C HIS A 401 2.63 16.08 -13.29
N ASN A 402 1.54 16.47 -12.65
CA ASN A 402 1.28 17.87 -12.31
C ASN A 402 2.34 18.40 -11.32
N GLY A 403 2.73 17.60 -10.33
CA GLY A 403 3.78 17.95 -9.36
C GLY A 403 5.14 18.21 -10.02
N PHE A 404 5.61 17.31 -10.88
CA PHE A 404 6.87 17.47 -11.60
C PHE A 404 6.86 18.64 -12.59
N GLN A 405 5.74 18.88 -13.29
CA GLN A 405 5.60 20.07 -14.12
C GLN A 405 5.73 21.35 -13.29
N GLN A 406 5.09 21.38 -12.12
CA GLN A 406 5.14 22.52 -11.23
C GLN A 406 6.56 22.77 -10.71
N ASP A 407 7.29 21.74 -10.27
CA ASP A 407 8.71 21.87 -9.88
C ASP A 407 9.56 22.51 -10.98
N TYR A 408 9.37 22.07 -12.23
CA TYR A 408 10.06 22.65 -13.37
C TYR A 408 9.69 24.11 -13.59
N VAL A 409 8.40 24.45 -13.54
CA VAL A 409 7.94 25.84 -13.68
C VAL A 409 8.49 26.72 -12.55
N ASP A 410 8.47 26.24 -11.32
CA ASP A 410 8.92 26.97 -10.13
C ASP A 410 10.43 27.20 -10.18
N SER A 411 11.19 26.19 -10.59
CA SER A 411 12.63 26.33 -10.82
C SER A 411 12.97 27.36 -11.90
N ARG A 412 12.10 27.58 -12.90
CA ARG A 412 12.28 28.62 -13.92
C ARG A 412 11.92 30.02 -13.41
N VAL A 413 10.92 30.11 -12.54
CA VAL A 413 10.43 31.38 -12.00
C VAL A 413 11.32 31.89 -10.86
N ASP A 414 11.72 31.01 -9.96
CA ASP A 414 12.36 31.34 -8.69
C ASP A 414 13.88 31.06 -8.66
N HIS A 415 14.41 30.29 -9.63
CA HIS A 415 15.82 29.89 -9.66
C HIS A 415 16.49 30.17 -11.02
N ASP A 416 17.82 30.35 -11.01
CA ASP A 416 18.59 30.58 -12.25
C ASP A 416 18.80 29.29 -13.07
N THR A 417 18.43 28.11 -12.54
CA THR A 417 18.65 26.80 -13.19
C THR A 417 17.35 25.98 -13.20
N PRO A 418 16.86 25.55 -14.38
CA PRO A 418 15.68 24.71 -14.47
C PRO A 418 15.89 23.28 -13.97
N ASP A 419 14.89 22.75 -13.30
CA ASP A 419 14.82 21.35 -12.87
C ASP A 419 14.37 20.46 -14.03
N ARG A 420 15.29 20.20 -14.95
CA ARG A 420 15.08 19.30 -16.11
C ARG A 420 14.90 17.84 -15.70
N ASP A 421 15.35 17.49 -14.50
CA ASP A 421 15.22 16.14 -13.97
C ASP A 421 13.76 15.85 -13.58
N ALA A 422 13.03 16.85 -13.07
CA ALA A 422 11.58 16.77 -12.85
C ALA A 422 10.81 16.44 -14.15
N LEU A 423 11.06 17.21 -15.23
CA LEU A 423 10.45 16.93 -16.54
C LEU A 423 10.84 15.56 -17.09
N SER A 424 12.07 15.10 -16.85
CA SER A 424 12.52 13.80 -17.32
C SER A 424 11.87 12.65 -16.53
N ALA A 425 11.74 12.78 -15.21
CA ALA A 425 11.06 11.82 -14.36
C ALA A 425 9.57 11.70 -14.73
N ASP A 426 8.90 12.84 -14.93
CA ASP A 426 7.52 12.90 -15.42
C ASP A 426 7.34 12.09 -16.71
N ARG A 427 8.16 12.38 -17.72
CA ARG A 427 8.03 11.72 -19.03
C ARG A 427 8.40 10.26 -19.00
N ARG A 428 9.31 9.86 -18.11
CA ARG A 428 9.60 8.45 -17.88
C ARG A 428 8.40 7.74 -17.26
N LEU A 429 7.79 8.31 -16.22
CA LEU A 429 6.62 7.72 -15.54
C LEU A 429 5.45 7.52 -16.51
N GLN A 430 5.11 8.56 -17.28
CA GLN A 430 4.06 8.48 -18.29
C GLN A 430 4.35 7.43 -19.36
N GLY A 431 5.60 7.34 -19.80
CA GLY A 431 6.05 6.36 -20.79
C GLY A 431 5.94 4.92 -20.29
N LEU A 432 6.49 4.63 -19.10
CA LEU A 432 6.45 3.30 -18.50
C LEU A 432 5.02 2.86 -18.17
N ASN A 433 4.18 3.75 -17.64
CA ASN A 433 2.77 3.44 -17.38
C ASN A 433 2.00 3.15 -18.69
N SER A 434 2.30 3.87 -19.79
CA SER A 434 1.68 3.61 -21.09
C SER A 434 2.03 2.22 -21.64
N VAL A 435 3.30 1.81 -21.48
CA VAL A 435 3.75 0.45 -21.86
C VAL A 435 3.06 -0.60 -20.99
N ALA A 436 3.08 -0.42 -19.67
CA ALA A 436 2.46 -1.33 -18.72
C ALA A 436 0.94 -1.51 -18.94
N MET A 437 0.20 -0.42 -19.19
CA MET A 437 -1.23 -0.50 -19.53
C MET A 437 -1.46 -1.25 -20.84
N SER A 438 -0.59 -1.05 -21.84
CA SER A 438 -0.66 -1.80 -23.09
C SER A 438 -0.42 -3.30 -22.87
N GLU A 439 0.59 -3.68 -22.08
CA GLU A 439 0.88 -5.08 -21.75
C GLU A 439 -0.25 -5.74 -20.97
N SER A 440 -0.79 -5.08 -19.94
CA SER A 440 -1.96 -5.55 -19.21
C SER A 440 -3.16 -5.77 -20.14
N ASN A 441 -3.43 -4.81 -21.04
CA ASN A 441 -4.51 -4.94 -22.02
C ASN A 441 -4.29 -6.09 -23.01
N VAL A 442 -3.06 -6.38 -23.44
CA VAL A 442 -2.75 -7.57 -24.26
C VAL A 442 -3.09 -8.85 -23.49
N GLN A 443 -2.65 -8.93 -22.23
CA GLN A 443 -2.86 -10.10 -21.37
C GLN A 443 -4.36 -10.32 -21.08
N GLN A 444 -5.14 -9.24 -20.97
CA GLN A 444 -6.57 -9.27 -20.72
C GLN A 444 -7.41 -9.47 -22.01
N ALA A 445 -7.00 -8.90 -23.14
CA ALA A 445 -7.67 -9.05 -24.44
C ALA A 445 -7.53 -10.47 -25.03
N ALA A 446 -6.50 -11.21 -24.64
CA ALA A 446 -6.41 -12.65 -24.87
C ALA A 446 -7.53 -13.45 -24.15
N ASN A 447 -8.28 -12.82 -23.22
CA ASN A 447 -9.13 -13.49 -22.23
C ASN A 447 -10.56 -12.91 -22.01
N ASP A 448 -11.11 -12.04 -22.88
CA ASP A 448 -12.56 -11.93 -23.21
C ASP A 448 -13.07 -10.49 -23.50
N TYR A 449 -13.67 -10.34 -24.68
CA TYR A 449 -14.54 -9.27 -25.22
C TYR A 449 -15.73 -8.84 -24.31
N ALA A 450 -15.95 -9.49 -23.16
CA ALA A 450 -17.08 -9.21 -22.26
C ALA A 450 -16.85 -8.02 -21.31
N ARG A 451 -15.60 -7.53 -21.16
CA ARG A 451 -15.23 -6.49 -20.19
C ARG A 451 -15.35 -5.05 -20.72
N GLU A 452 -15.27 -4.86 -22.03
CA GLU A 452 -15.44 -3.56 -22.70
C GLU A 452 -16.81 -2.90 -22.44
N LEU A 453 -17.81 -3.66 -21.98
CA LEU A 453 -19.12 -3.14 -21.60
C LEU A 453 -19.16 -2.50 -20.20
N LEU A 454 -18.25 -2.91 -19.30
CA LEU A 454 -18.21 -2.50 -17.89
C LEU A 454 -17.38 -1.21 -17.67
N GLU A 455 -16.33 -1.01 -18.47
CA GLU A 455 -15.49 0.20 -18.44
C GLU A 455 -16.25 1.47 -18.90
N HIS A 456 -17.28 1.32 -19.75
CA HIS A 456 -18.19 2.43 -20.09
C HIS A 456 -19.08 2.85 -18.90
N GLU A 457 -19.37 1.96 -17.95
CA GLU A 457 -20.27 2.23 -16.82
C GLU A 457 -19.55 2.81 -15.57
N GLN A 458 -18.21 2.73 -15.49
CA GLN A 458 -17.45 3.04 -14.27
C GLN A 458 -16.86 4.46 -14.16
N LYS A 459 -17.05 5.34 -15.16
CA LYS A 459 -16.54 6.74 -15.19
C LYS A 459 -16.97 7.65 -14.02
N ALA A 460 -17.90 7.22 -13.18
CA ALA A 460 -18.30 7.95 -11.96
C ALA A 460 -17.43 7.63 -10.73
N ALA A 461 -16.69 6.51 -10.71
CA ALA A 461 -15.86 6.08 -9.59
C ALA A 461 -14.46 6.73 -9.60
N GLU A 462 -13.94 7.04 -10.79
CA GLU A 462 -12.64 7.70 -11.03
C GLU A 462 -12.54 9.07 -10.32
N TRP A 463 -13.66 9.75 -10.12
CA TRP A 463 -13.76 11.07 -9.49
C TRP A 463 -13.67 11.08 -7.96
N GLU A 464 -14.13 10.02 -7.27
CA GLU A 464 -14.05 9.92 -5.80
C GLU A 464 -12.65 9.48 -5.32
N ALA A 465 -11.96 8.63 -6.08
CA ALA A 465 -10.57 8.27 -5.83
C ALA A 465 -9.62 9.49 -5.97
N PHE A 466 -9.86 10.33 -6.98
CA PHE A 466 -9.13 11.58 -7.23
C PHE A 466 -9.21 12.57 -6.06
N ARG A 467 -10.38 12.67 -5.38
CA ARG A 467 -10.53 13.53 -4.19
C ARG A 467 -9.86 12.98 -2.93
N THR A 468 -9.78 11.66 -2.81
CA THR A 468 -9.37 11.01 -1.56
C THR A 468 -7.84 10.96 -1.43
N ILE A 469 -7.11 10.83 -2.55
CA ILE A 469 -5.64 10.79 -2.59
C ILE A 469 -5.03 12.21 -2.69
N GLY A 470 -5.72 13.16 -3.33
CA GLY A 470 -5.27 14.55 -3.48
C GLY A 470 -5.18 15.36 -2.17
N GLY A 471 -5.67 14.83 -1.04
CA GLY A 471 -5.65 15.51 0.26
C GLY A 471 -4.37 15.34 1.09
N SER A 472 -3.43 14.48 0.68
CA SER A 472 -2.27 14.07 1.48
C SER A 472 -0.90 14.54 0.98
N ILE A 473 -0.85 15.37 -0.06
CA ILE A 473 0.41 15.85 -0.65
C ILE A 473 0.56 17.37 -0.42
N PRO A 474 1.61 17.86 0.27
CA PRO A 474 1.93 19.28 0.37
C PRO A 474 2.12 19.91 -1.03
N HIS A 475 1.59 21.12 -1.25
CA HIS A 475 1.52 21.86 -2.54
C HIS A 475 0.42 21.44 -3.53
N VAL A 476 -0.28 20.32 -3.33
CA VAL A 476 -1.38 19.89 -4.22
C VAL A 476 -2.68 20.69 -3.99
N ASN A 477 -2.91 21.25 -2.79
CA ASN A 477 -4.08 22.12 -2.56
C ASN A 477 -4.06 23.41 -3.39
N ASP A 478 -2.89 23.95 -3.72
CA ASP A 478 -2.77 25.17 -4.53
C ASP A 478 -2.92 24.88 -6.04
N ALA A 479 -2.54 23.68 -6.49
CA ALA A 479 -2.73 23.20 -7.86
C ALA A 479 -4.18 22.76 -8.14
N ILE A 480 -4.85 22.09 -7.17
CA ILE A 480 -6.26 21.69 -7.28
C ILE A 480 -7.20 22.92 -7.29
N ASP A 481 -6.90 23.96 -6.50
CA ASP A 481 -7.66 25.22 -6.50
C ASP A 481 -7.40 26.11 -7.74
N ALA A 482 -6.34 25.83 -8.50
CA ALA A 482 -6.03 26.50 -9.77
C ALA A 482 -6.75 25.81 -10.95
N ILE A 483 -6.74 24.47 -10.99
CA ILE A 483 -7.42 23.66 -12.03
C ILE A 483 -8.95 23.89 -12.02
N GLY A 484 -9.56 24.04 -10.83
CA GLY A 484 -11.00 24.32 -10.68
C GLY A 484 -11.44 25.74 -11.10
N LYS A 485 -10.52 26.64 -11.46
CA LYS A 485 -10.81 28.03 -11.84
C LYS A 485 -10.58 28.33 -13.34
N VAL A 486 -10.15 27.34 -14.12
CA VAL A 486 -9.94 27.46 -15.58
C VAL A 486 -11.26 27.20 -16.33
N PRO A 487 -11.82 28.18 -17.08
CA PRO A 487 -12.97 27.94 -17.94
C PRO A 487 -12.62 26.96 -19.06
N GLY A 488 -13.20 25.76 -19.05
CA GLY A 488 -12.95 24.71 -20.06
C GLY A 488 -12.04 23.55 -19.61
N ALA A 489 -11.64 23.49 -18.33
CA ALA A 489 -10.91 22.35 -17.78
C ALA A 489 -11.65 21.00 -17.92
N ASP A 490 -12.99 21.03 -17.96
CA ASP A 490 -13.82 19.84 -18.17
C ASP A 490 -13.54 19.14 -19.52
N GLY A 491 -13.26 19.89 -20.58
CA GLY A 491 -12.93 19.33 -21.91
C GLY A 491 -11.51 18.79 -22.02
N LEU A 492 -10.58 19.32 -21.19
CA LEU A 492 -9.21 18.82 -21.10
C LEU A 492 -9.18 17.46 -20.40
N LEU A 493 -10.08 17.23 -19.45
CA LEU A 493 -10.23 15.95 -18.75
C LEU A 493 -10.99 14.91 -19.58
N GLU A 494 -11.99 15.32 -20.38
CA GLU A 494 -12.78 14.41 -21.22
C GLU A 494 -11.98 13.83 -22.41
N ASP A 495 -11.05 14.61 -22.97
CA ASP A 495 -10.21 14.21 -24.11
C ASP A 495 -8.94 13.43 -23.67
N THR A 496 -8.42 13.71 -22.46
CA THR A 496 -7.26 13.00 -21.88
C THR A 496 -7.67 11.67 -21.21
N LEU A 497 -8.95 11.52 -20.84
CA LEU A 497 -9.51 10.32 -20.17
C LEU A 497 -10.48 9.50 -21.05
N GLY A 498 -10.58 9.79 -22.35
CA GLY A 498 -11.21 8.90 -23.34
C GLY A 498 -12.74 8.99 -23.40
N GLY A 499 -13.26 10.05 -24.03
CA GLY A 499 -14.65 10.15 -24.50
C GLY A 499 -14.85 9.68 -25.95
N GLY A 500 -14.64 8.39 -26.26
CA GLY A 500 -14.87 7.80 -27.60
C GLY A 500 -16.08 6.87 -27.68
N GLU A 501 -16.66 6.72 -28.89
CA GLU A 501 -17.75 5.75 -29.18
C GLU A 501 -17.38 4.29 -28.81
N ALA A 502 -18.38 3.48 -28.48
CA ALA A 502 -18.24 2.10 -28.02
C ALA A 502 -17.31 1.23 -28.93
N PRO A 503 -16.44 0.40 -28.33
CA PRO A 503 -15.41 -0.33 -29.08
C PRO A 503 -15.98 -1.40 -30.02
N LYS A 504 -15.23 -1.64 -31.10
CA LYS A 504 -15.39 -2.77 -32.03
C LYS A 504 -14.22 -3.74 -31.79
N ALA A 505 -14.44 -5.03 -32.08
CA ALA A 505 -13.49 -6.14 -31.89
C ALA A 505 -12.01 -5.78 -32.20
N PRO A 506 -11.05 -6.28 -31.40
CA PRO A 506 -9.75 -5.64 -31.22
C PRO A 506 -8.88 -5.69 -32.47
N ASP A 507 -8.45 -4.51 -32.92
CA ASP A 507 -7.17 -4.33 -33.60
C ASP A 507 -6.06 -4.29 -32.54
N ILE A 508 -4.86 -4.72 -32.95
CA ILE A 508 -3.63 -4.86 -32.14
C ILE A 508 -3.47 -3.70 -31.13
N PRO A 509 -3.26 -3.96 -29.82
CA PRO A 509 -3.11 -2.90 -28.83
C PRO A 509 -1.99 -1.94 -29.20
N HIS A 510 -2.30 -0.64 -29.16
CA HIS A 510 -1.38 0.44 -29.52
C HIS A 510 -1.00 1.22 -28.27
N ILE A 511 0.30 1.37 -28.00
CA ILE A 511 0.80 2.30 -26.99
C ILE A 511 0.50 3.72 -27.50
N PRO A 512 -0.27 4.55 -26.77
CA PRO A 512 -0.66 5.87 -27.25
C PRO A 512 0.59 6.76 -27.36
N LEU A 513 0.87 7.27 -28.55
CA LEU A 513 1.87 8.33 -28.70
C LEU A 513 1.33 9.60 -28.05
N GLN A 514 1.92 10.02 -26.92
CA GLN A 514 1.52 11.27 -26.29
C GLN A 514 1.81 12.47 -27.21
N ASP A 515 0.81 13.35 -27.39
CA ASP A 515 0.98 14.60 -28.13
C ASP A 515 1.92 15.53 -27.33
N PRO A 516 3.07 15.93 -27.89
CA PRO A 516 3.93 16.95 -27.28
C PRO A 516 3.20 18.30 -27.12
N GLY A 517 2.11 18.52 -27.86
CA GLY A 517 1.29 19.72 -27.85
C GLY A 517 0.65 20.04 -26.50
N ALA A 518 -0.03 19.08 -25.88
CA ALA A 518 -0.76 19.29 -24.63
C ALA A 518 0.17 19.73 -23.49
N ASN A 519 1.29 19.03 -23.33
CA ASN A 519 2.31 19.35 -22.35
C ASN A 519 2.95 20.73 -22.57
N ARG A 520 3.23 21.09 -23.84
CA ARG A 520 3.73 22.44 -24.17
C ARG A 520 2.73 23.53 -23.78
N TYR A 521 1.44 23.29 -24.04
CA TYR A 521 0.39 24.23 -23.67
C TYR A 521 0.32 24.39 -22.14
N GLN A 522 0.26 23.30 -21.38
CA GLN A 522 0.15 23.34 -19.91
C GLN A 522 1.33 24.09 -19.27
N ILE A 523 2.56 23.79 -19.68
CA ILE A 523 3.76 24.50 -19.18
C ILE A 523 3.72 25.99 -19.55
N ALA A 524 3.28 26.33 -20.77
CA ALA A 524 3.14 27.72 -21.19
C ALA A 524 2.07 28.47 -20.38
N ASP A 525 0.94 27.82 -20.09
CA ASP A 525 -0.15 28.39 -19.30
C ASP A 525 0.32 28.67 -17.86
N GLN A 526 0.93 27.68 -17.20
CA GLN A 526 1.47 27.84 -15.84
C GLN A 526 2.54 28.95 -15.75
N LEU A 527 3.45 29.03 -16.71
CA LEU A 527 4.44 30.12 -16.78
C LEU A 527 3.76 31.48 -16.98
N TYR A 528 2.71 31.54 -17.79
CA TYR A 528 1.93 32.75 -18.03
C TYR A 528 1.22 33.18 -16.75
N GLU A 529 0.57 32.27 -16.03
CA GLU A 529 -0.06 32.57 -14.74
C GLU A 529 0.94 33.15 -13.73
N LYS A 530 2.15 32.57 -13.64
CA LYS A 530 3.22 33.02 -12.73
C LYS A 530 3.94 34.30 -13.16
N GLY A 531 3.58 34.89 -14.29
CA GLY A 531 4.19 36.16 -14.72
C GLY A 531 5.52 36.02 -15.44
N TYR A 532 5.90 34.81 -15.81
CA TYR A 532 7.16 34.54 -16.51
C TYR A 532 7.04 34.90 -18.00
N GLY A 533 8.17 35.18 -18.67
CA GLY A 533 8.21 35.41 -20.12
C GLY A 533 7.53 36.69 -20.62
N ASN A 534 7.41 36.81 -21.95
CA ASN A 534 6.84 38.01 -22.59
C ASN A 534 5.32 37.87 -22.80
N LYS A 535 4.54 38.42 -21.87
CA LYS A 535 3.07 38.42 -21.96
C LYS A 535 2.49 39.24 -23.10
N ASP A 536 3.26 40.16 -23.71
CA ASP A 536 2.78 40.97 -24.84
C ASP A 536 2.49 40.14 -26.10
N ILE A 537 2.94 38.88 -26.12
CA ILE A 537 2.58 37.90 -27.16
C ILE A 537 1.08 37.58 -27.11
N PHE A 538 0.45 37.67 -25.93
CA PHE A 538 -0.96 37.36 -25.70
C PHE A 538 -1.74 38.59 -25.22
N PRO A 539 -1.97 39.60 -26.08
CA PRO A 539 -2.57 40.88 -25.68
C PRO A 539 -4.01 40.75 -25.17
N ASN A 540 -4.68 39.62 -25.47
CA ASN A 540 -6.06 39.34 -25.09
C ASN A 540 -6.18 38.26 -24.00
N GLY A 541 -5.07 37.94 -23.31
CA GLY A 541 -4.99 36.80 -22.38
C GLY A 541 -4.48 35.54 -23.08
N PHE A 542 -4.01 34.57 -22.26
CA PHE A 542 -3.50 33.30 -22.74
C PHE A 542 -4.61 32.53 -23.49
N PRO A 543 -4.32 31.92 -24.66
CA PRO A 543 -5.32 31.21 -25.45
C PRO A 543 -5.88 30.00 -24.68
N SER A 544 -7.12 29.60 -24.98
CA SER A 544 -7.67 28.35 -24.43
C SER A 544 -7.06 27.11 -25.09
N TYR A 545 -7.11 25.98 -24.38
CA TYR A 545 -6.61 24.70 -24.91
C TYR A 545 -7.32 24.29 -26.20
N GLU A 546 -8.65 24.45 -26.27
CA GLU A 546 -9.44 24.16 -27.47
C GLU A 546 -8.96 24.99 -28.68
N ALA A 547 -8.61 26.26 -28.47
CA ALA A 547 -8.07 27.12 -29.52
C ALA A 547 -6.64 26.71 -29.93
N TYR A 548 -5.85 26.18 -28.98
CA TYR A 548 -4.50 25.69 -29.24
C TYR A 548 -4.48 24.33 -29.97
N ASP A 549 -5.32 23.37 -29.58
CA ASP A 549 -5.38 22.05 -30.22
C ASP A 549 -6.02 22.10 -31.61
N SER A 550 -7.07 22.91 -31.78
CA SER A 550 -7.71 23.10 -33.09
C SER A 550 -6.80 23.81 -34.11
N ASP A 551 -5.76 24.51 -33.66
CA ASP A 551 -4.84 25.30 -34.48
C ASP A 551 -3.48 24.61 -34.70
N ARG A 552 -3.50 23.34 -35.14
CA ARG A 552 -2.31 22.47 -35.27
C ARG A 552 -1.16 23.04 -36.12
N SER A 553 -1.41 24.06 -36.95
CA SER A 553 -0.39 24.71 -37.78
C SER A 553 -0.51 26.23 -37.87
N GLY A 554 -1.32 26.88 -37.04
CA GLY A 554 -1.57 28.32 -37.15
C GLY A 554 -0.95 29.16 -36.04
N ASP A 555 -1.47 30.38 -35.94
CA ASP A 555 -0.87 31.48 -35.19
C ASP A 555 -0.85 31.21 -33.68
N VAL A 556 -1.84 30.50 -33.12
CA VAL A 556 -1.93 30.24 -31.68
C VAL A 556 -0.80 29.34 -31.21
N ARG A 557 -0.52 28.25 -31.93
CA ARG A 557 0.56 27.31 -31.59
C ARG A 557 1.94 27.96 -31.79
N ASN A 558 2.07 28.80 -32.83
CA ASN A 558 3.28 29.58 -33.07
C ASN A 558 3.53 30.63 -31.96
N ASP A 559 2.49 31.28 -31.46
CA ASP A 559 2.58 32.26 -30.38
C ASP A 559 2.94 31.59 -29.05
N VAL A 560 2.38 30.41 -28.75
CA VAL A 560 2.81 29.58 -27.61
C VAL A 560 4.27 29.16 -27.73
N ASP A 561 4.69 28.65 -28.89
CA ASP A 561 6.09 28.28 -29.13
C ASP A 561 7.05 29.48 -29.00
N LYS A 562 6.60 30.66 -29.45
CA LYS A 562 7.36 31.91 -29.32
C LYS A 562 7.44 32.37 -27.87
N TYR A 563 6.36 32.19 -27.11
CA TYR A 563 6.28 32.55 -25.70
C TYR A 563 7.20 31.68 -24.83
N LEU A 564 7.24 30.37 -25.08
CA LEU A 564 8.15 29.44 -24.40
C LEU A 564 9.64 29.70 -24.73
N GLY A 565 9.93 30.25 -25.92
CA GLY A 565 11.30 30.52 -26.34
C GLY A 565 12.10 29.25 -26.68
N SER A 566 13.38 29.40 -27.03
CA SER A 566 14.20 28.26 -27.50
C SER A 566 14.64 27.32 -26.39
N GLU A 567 14.93 27.83 -25.20
CA GLU A 567 15.44 27.01 -24.09
C GLU A 567 14.36 26.08 -23.51
N ILE A 568 13.17 26.61 -23.20
CA ILE A 568 12.11 25.77 -22.62
C ILE A 568 11.64 24.74 -23.65
N ARG A 569 11.56 25.09 -24.93
CA ARG A 569 11.25 24.12 -25.98
C ARG A 569 12.32 23.05 -26.13
N LEU A 570 13.60 23.36 -25.90
CA LEU A 570 14.66 22.36 -25.89
C LEU A 570 14.44 21.38 -24.73
N ASP A 571 14.22 21.88 -23.53
CA ASP A 571 13.96 21.07 -22.33
C ASP A 571 12.73 20.15 -22.52
N LEU A 572 11.65 20.66 -23.11
CA LEU A 572 10.44 19.89 -23.43
C LEU A 572 10.65 18.85 -24.54
N ASN A 573 11.56 19.11 -25.49
CA ASN A 573 11.91 18.14 -26.51
C ASN A 573 12.83 17.05 -25.96
N GLU A 574 13.76 17.40 -25.07
CA GLU A 574 14.62 16.45 -24.36
C GLU A 574 13.78 15.50 -23.50
N SER A 575 12.79 16.03 -22.75
CA SER A 575 11.88 15.20 -21.96
C SER A 575 10.98 14.32 -22.81
N GLN A 576 10.53 14.78 -23.98
CA GLN A 576 9.83 13.93 -24.95
C GLN A 576 10.72 12.78 -25.46
N GLY A 577 12.03 13.01 -25.59
CA GLY A 577 13.01 11.96 -25.85
C GLY A 577 13.05 10.92 -24.74
N THR A 578 12.93 11.34 -23.48
CA THR A 578 12.82 10.43 -22.32
C THR A 578 11.57 9.55 -22.42
N TYR A 579 10.40 10.12 -22.73
CA TYR A 579 9.19 9.32 -22.99
C TYR A 579 9.42 8.28 -24.09
N GLN A 580 9.99 8.69 -25.23
CA GLN A 580 10.22 7.78 -26.34
C GLN A 580 11.21 6.66 -25.99
N SER A 581 12.18 6.94 -25.11
CA SER A 581 13.16 5.96 -24.66
C SER A 581 12.58 4.84 -23.79
N THR A 582 11.39 5.03 -23.21
CA THR A 582 10.73 3.97 -22.44
C THR A 582 9.98 2.98 -23.33
N LEU A 583 9.73 3.32 -24.60
CA LEU A 583 8.97 2.49 -25.52
C LEU A 583 9.80 1.30 -26.00
N PRO A 584 9.19 0.11 -26.23
CA PRO A 584 9.89 -1.03 -26.78
C PRO A 584 10.54 -0.70 -28.13
N VAL A 585 11.85 -0.96 -28.26
CA VAL A 585 12.62 -0.70 -29.49
C VAL A 585 12.23 -1.68 -30.62
N HIS A 586 11.60 -2.81 -30.28
CA HIS A 586 10.96 -3.74 -31.19
C HIS A 586 9.67 -4.29 -30.56
N PRO A 587 8.52 -4.27 -31.25
CA PRO A 587 7.37 -5.04 -30.81
C PRO A 587 7.71 -6.52 -31.03
N ASP A 588 7.83 -7.30 -29.97
CA ASP A 588 7.89 -8.75 -30.11
C ASP A 588 6.63 -9.20 -30.82
N ALA A 589 6.80 -9.77 -32.01
CA ALA A 589 5.71 -10.39 -32.72
C ALA A 589 5.20 -11.57 -31.86
N PRO A 590 3.90 -11.65 -31.55
CA PRO A 590 3.39 -12.73 -30.73
C PRO A 590 3.63 -14.07 -31.46
N GLY A 591 4.44 -14.95 -30.86
CA GLY A 591 4.51 -16.36 -31.24
C GLY A 591 5.82 -16.91 -31.83
N GLN A 592 7.00 -16.45 -31.44
CA GLN A 592 8.23 -17.23 -31.66
C GLN A 592 8.75 -17.83 -30.35
N SER A 593 8.21 -18.98 -30.00
CA SER A 593 8.88 -19.93 -29.11
C SER A 593 10.28 -20.21 -29.65
N SER A 594 11.29 -19.98 -28.82
CA SER A 594 12.65 -20.47 -29.03
C SER A 594 12.65 -22.00 -29.00
N ASP A 595 12.40 -22.61 -30.15
CA ASP A 595 12.53 -24.04 -30.39
C ASP A 595 13.49 -24.25 -31.55
N GLU A 596 14.77 -23.99 -31.30
CA GLU A 596 15.86 -24.62 -32.05
C GLU A 596 16.63 -25.52 -31.09
N SER A 597 15.96 -26.62 -30.72
CA SER A 597 16.65 -27.86 -30.36
C SER A 597 17.39 -28.36 -31.59
N GLY A 598 18.70 -28.54 -31.44
CA GLY A 598 19.55 -29.10 -32.47
C GLY A 598 19.17 -30.55 -32.78
N GLU A 599 19.11 -30.87 -34.07
CA GLU A 599 19.42 -32.20 -34.60
C GLU A 599 19.69 -32.10 -36.12
N SER A 600 20.98 -32.05 -36.49
CA SER A 600 21.55 -32.78 -37.62
C SER A 600 23.07 -32.86 -37.51
#